data_AF-A0A2H0G8R9-F1
#
_entry.id   AF-A0A2H0G8R9-F1
#
_cell.length_a   1.000
_cell.length_b   1.000
_cell.length_c   1.000
_cell.angle_alpha   90.00
_cell.angle_beta   90.00
_cell.angle_gamma   90.00
#
_symmetry.space_group_name_H-M   'P 1'
#
loop_
_entity.id
_entity.type
_entity.pdbx_description
1 polymer ?
#
loop_
_entity_poly.entity_id
_entity_poly.type
_entity_poly.pdbx_seq_one_letter_code
_entity_poly.pdbx_strand_id
1 'polypeptide(L)'
;MITIENYYNILGIQKEDSLEIIKKAYRTKAKILHPDKNKSVDAHEQFILLNEAYEYLQNLKTGKLYVRNKKTYTTQKQTYEDWKKNEREKARARANKYAKMKYEEFVKSDYYESISSLSTIASHLSFFFGITIIVILPIFTTIFYGVAGFGIGLLINFILLPFTVTTIRNAPTLKLVAFTNAVLQIVKTKGFLITTLSIINIFILLKFGLQTLVSPLMLISTNFMAIVLVYLVTKSKGNKFKIYFYSFCITPLIINSFILINFFFSYNPTKETYAFQNDLQANSRGNQESTYIFLENNKYDEYPGVRIFLDYEEMRDKKHITYTFKEGILGLRVMTEYEFNP
;
A
#
# COMPACT_ATOMS: atom_id res chain seq x y z
N MET A 1 -6.27 0.27 -40.62
CA MET A 1 -5.27 0.07 -39.54
C MET A 1 -6.00 -0.21 -38.23
N ILE A 2 -5.48 -1.10 -37.39
CA ILE A 2 -6.03 -1.30 -36.03
C ILE A 2 -5.61 -0.10 -35.17
N THR A 3 -6.60 0.56 -34.55
CA THR A 3 -6.38 1.70 -33.66
C THR A 3 -6.25 1.25 -32.20
N ILE A 4 -5.82 2.14 -31.32
CA ILE A 4 -5.76 1.86 -29.87
C ILE A 4 -7.15 1.53 -29.32
N GLU A 5 -8.18 2.22 -29.82
CA GLU A 5 -9.58 1.99 -29.45
C GLU A 5 -10.04 0.59 -29.84
N ASN A 6 -9.62 0.08 -31.00
CA ASN A 6 -9.88 -1.30 -31.39
C ASN A 6 -9.25 -2.31 -30.41
N TYR A 7 -8.10 -2.03 -29.80
CA TYR A 7 -7.52 -2.94 -28.80
C TYR A 7 -8.33 -3.01 -27.51
N TYR A 8 -8.89 -1.88 -27.06
CA TYR A 8 -9.83 -1.86 -25.95
C TYR A 8 -11.09 -2.66 -26.28
N ASN A 9 -11.63 -2.50 -27.50
CA ASN A 9 -12.79 -3.27 -27.98
C ASN A 9 -12.50 -4.78 -28.11
N ILE A 10 -11.32 -5.16 -28.63
CA ILE A 10 -10.87 -6.56 -28.73
C ILE A 10 -10.83 -7.21 -27.35
N LEU A 11 -10.40 -6.47 -26.31
CA LEU A 11 -10.44 -6.95 -24.93
C LEU A 11 -11.82 -6.81 -24.28
N GLY A 12 -12.68 -5.93 -24.79
CA GLY A 12 -14.03 -5.67 -24.27
C GLY A 12 -14.00 -4.86 -22.98
N ILE A 13 -13.14 -3.84 -22.93
CA ILE A 13 -12.83 -3.02 -21.75
C ILE A 13 -12.83 -1.53 -22.10
N GLN A 14 -12.91 -0.67 -21.10
CA GLN A 14 -12.84 0.79 -21.24
C GLN A 14 -11.40 1.30 -21.20
N LYS A 15 -11.18 2.51 -21.72
CA LYS A 15 -9.85 3.13 -21.77
C LYS A 15 -9.27 3.43 -20.37
N GLU A 16 -10.15 3.73 -19.42
CA GLU A 16 -9.84 4.07 -18.03
C GLU A 16 -9.50 2.82 -17.20
N ASP A 17 -9.81 1.62 -17.70
CA ASP A 17 -9.65 0.39 -16.96
C ASP A 17 -8.20 0.13 -16.52
N SER A 18 -8.08 -0.46 -15.33
CA SER A 18 -6.79 -0.75 -14.72
C SER A 18 -6.07 -1.91 -15.43
N LEU A 19 -4.77 -2.03 -15.21
CA LEU A 19 -3.97 -3.14 -15.74
C LEU A 19 -4.51 -4.52 -15.31
N GLU A 20 -5.13 -4.60 -14.14
CA GLU A 20 -5.73 -5.84 -13.64
C GLU A 20 -6.97 -6.24 -14.44
N ILE A 21 -7.81 -5.28 -14.84
CA ILE A 21 -8.96 -5.52 -15.71
C ILE A 21 -8.49 -5.99 -17.09
N ILE A 22 -7.45 -5.37 -17.65
CA ILE A 22 -6.82 -5.78 -18.92
C ILE A 22 -6.35 -7.25 -18.85
N LYS A 23 -5.62 -7.62 -17.79
CA LYS A 23 -5.15 -9.01 -17.58
C LYS A 23 -6.29 -10.00 -17.39
N LYS A 24 -7.35 -9.60 -16.68
CA LYS A 24 -8.53 -10.44 -16.47
C LYS A 24 -9.27 -10.69 -17.78
N ALA A 25 -9.56 -9.63 -18.54
CA ALA A 25 -10.22 -9.70 -19.84
C ALA A 25 -9.44 -10.57 -20.83
N TYR A 26 -8.11 -10.39 -20.89
CA TYR A 26 -7.24 -11.21 -21.70
C TYR A 26 -7.34 -12.70 -21.34
N ARG A 27 -7.27 -13.07 -20.06
CA ARG A 27 -7.34 -14.49 -19.64
C ARG A 27 -8.67 -15.14 -19.99
N THR A 28 -9.77 -14.43 -19.77
CA THR A 28 -11.12 -14.91 -20.11
C THR A 28 -11.23 -15.16 -21.61
N LYS A 29 -10.85 -14.16 -22.43
CA LYS A 29 -10.90 -14.30 -23.89
C LYS A 29 -9.90 -15.31 -24.42
N ALA A 30 -8.71 -15.42 -23.85
CA ALA A 30 -7.69 -16.39 -24.27
C ALA A 30 -8.17 -17.83 -24.05
N LYS A 31 -8.94 -18.10 -22.98
CA LYS A 31 -9.55 -19.41 -22.75
C LYS A 31 -10.61 -19.77 -23.81
N ILE A 32 -11.37 -18.78 -24.27
CA ILE A 32 -12.45 -18.96 -25.24
C ILE A 32 -11.90 -19.03 -26.67
N LEU A 33 -10.96 -18.16 -27.01
CA LEU A 33 -10.46 -17.94 -28.37
C LEU A 33 -9.27 -18.83 -28.74
N HIS A 34 -8.69 -19.59 -27.80
CA HIS A 34 -7.56 -20.46 -28.11
C HIS A 34 -7.92 -21.46 -29.22
N PRO A 35 -7.11 -21.64 -30.28
CA PRO A 35 -7.46 -22.47 -31.43
C PRO A 35 -7.79 -23.93 -31.10
N ASP A 36 -7.15 -24.48 -30.06
CA ASP A 36 -7.45 -25.83 -29.54
C ASP A 36 -8.89 -25.98 -28.99
N LYS A 37 -9.51 -24.87 -28.56
CA LYS A 37 -10.87 -24.85 -27.98
C LYS A 37 -11.91 -24.20 -28.89
N ASN A 38 -11.49 -23.22 -29.68
CA ASN A 38 -12.32 -22.50 -30.63
C ASN A 38 -12.20 -23.14 -32.01
N LYS A 39 -13.28 -23.77 -32.46
CA LYS A 39 -13.34 -24.42 -33.79
C LYS A 39 -13.65 -23.47 -34.94
N SER A 40 -13.74 -22.16 -34.68
CA SER A 40 -13.97 -21.18 -35.75
C SER A 40 -12.79 -21.15 -36.73
N VAL A 41 -13.09 -20.91 -38.01
CA VAL A 41 -12.09 -20.83 -39.09
C VAL A 41 -11.08 -19.71 -38.84
N ASP A 42 -11.49 -18.67 -38.11
CA ASP A 42 -10.66 -17.51 -37.78
C ASP A 42 -10.08 -17.54 -36.35
N ALA A 43 -10.23 -18.65 -35.62
CA ALA A 43 -9.79 -18.77 -34.22
C ALA A 43 -8.31 -18.41 -34.02
N HIS A 44 -7.46 -18.81 -34.99
CA HIS A 44 -6.04 -18.50 -34.98
C HIS A 44 -5.77 -16.99 -35.02
N GLU A 45 -6.35 -16.29 -36.00
CA GLU A 45 -6.20 -14.84 -36.15
C GLU A 45 -6.83 -14.09 -34.98
N GLN A 46 -8.00 -14.50 -34.50
CA GLN A 46 -8.63 -13.91 -33.32
C GLN A 46 -7.73 -14.01 -32.08
N PHE A 47 -7.08 -15.15 -31.87
CA PHE A 47 -6.14 -15.34 -30.76
C PHE A 47 -4.88 -14.49 -30.91
N ILE A 48 -4.36 -14.34 -32.14
CA ILE A 48 -3.23 -13.44 -32.42
C ILE A 48 -3.58 -12.00 -32.10
N LEU A 49 -4.74 -11.53 -32.57
CA LEU A 49 -5.24 -10.18 -32.33
C LEU A 49 -5.46 -9.91 -30.83
N LEU A 50 -5.96 -10.90 -30.09
CA LEU A 50 -6.12 -10.80 -28.64
C LEU A 50 -4.77 -10.59 -27.92
N ASN A 51 -3.74 -11.35 -28.30
CA ASN A 51 -2.40 -11.21 -27.72
C ASN A 51 -1.76 -9.87 -28.08
N GLU A 52 -1.89 -9.46 -29.34
CA GLU A 52 -1.41 -8.16 -29.84
C GLU A 52 -2.05 -7.01 -29.04
N ALA A 53 -3.37 -7.05 -28.84
CA ALA A 53 -4.11 -6.06 -28.05
C ALA A 53 -3.62 -6.01 -26.60
N TYR A 54 -3.48 -7.18 -25.96
CA TYR A 54 -3.03 -7.28 -24.58
C TYR A 54 -1.61 -6.73 -24.38
N GLU A 55 -0.65 -7.16 -25.18
CA GLU A 55 0.74 -6.71 -25.05
C GLU A 55 0.85 -5.21 -25.29
N TYR A 56 0.14 -4.68 -26.28
CA TYR A 56 0.12 -3.24 -26.56
C TYR A 56 -0.43 -2.43 -25.38
N LEU A 57 -1.61 -2.81 -24.87
CA LEU A 57 -2.27 -2.10 -23.76
C LEU A 57 -1.50 -2.25 -22.44
N GLN A 58 -0.91 -3.42 -22.18
CA GLN A 58 0.00 -3.63 -21.05
C GLN A 58 1.19 -2.68 -21.13
N ASN A 59 1.86 -2.60 -22.29
CA ASN A 59 3.02 -1.73 -22.47
C ASN A 59 2.65 -0.24 -22.37
N LEU A 60 1.45 0.13 -22.84
CA LEU A 60 0.90 1.47 -22.71
C LEU A 60 0.69 1.84 -21.23
N LYS A 61 -0.01 0.99 -20.47
CA LYS A 61 -0.32 1.24 -19.04
C LYS A 61 0.93 1.18 -18.15
N THR A 62 1.93 0.36 -18.49
CA THR A 62 3.20 0.28 -17.74
C THR A 62 4.21 1.36 -18.13
N GLY A 63 3.88 2.23 -19.10
CA GLY A 63 4.75 3.32 -19.54
C GLY A 63 5.99 2.86 -20.33
N LYS A 64 6.11 1.57 -20.67
CA LYS A 64 7.24 1.03 -21.46
C LYS A 64 7.31 1.66 -22.86
N LEU A 65 6.15 1.97 -23.45
CA LEU A 65 6.08 2.69 -24.74
C LEU A 65 6.71 4.10 -24.64
N TYR A 66 6.58 4.76 -23.49
CA TYR A 66 7.01 6.15 -23.30
C TYR A 66 8.49 6.26 -22.88
N VAL A 67 9.02 5.30 -22.12
CA VAL A 67 10.41 5.31 -21.62
C VAL A 67 11.44 5.25 -22.75
N ARG A 68 11.12 4.66 -23.91
CA ARG A 68 12.06 4.50 -25.03
C ARG A 68 12.29 5.78 -25.86
N ASN A 69 11.38 6.75 -25.82
CA ASN A 69 11.36 7.90 -26.72
C ASN A 69 12.23 9.11 -26.31
N LYS A 70 13.05 9.01 -25.25
CA LYS A 70 13.74 10.18 -24.67
C LYS A 70 15.17 10.46 -25.19
N LYS A 71 15.57 9.92 -26.35
CA LYS A 71 16.87 10.25 -26.98
C LYS A 71 16.70 10.63 -28.46
N THR A 72 16.99 11.91 -28.73
CA THR A 72 17.36 12.54 -30.01
C THR A 72 16.25 12.77 -31.05
N TYR A 73 16.02 14.05 -31.39
CA TYR A 73 14.97 14.57 -32.26
C TYR A 73 15.53 14.92 -33.64
N THR A 74 15.19 14.13 -34.67
CA THR A 74 14.86 14.57 -36.06
C THR A 74 14.70 13.38 -37.02
N THR A 75 15.38 12.25 -36.79
CA THR A 75 15.25 10.99 -37.58
C THR A 75 14.13 10.04 -37.09
N GLN A 76 13.24 10.53 -36.23
CA GLN A 76 12.50 9.71 -35.26
C GLN A 76 11.17 9.11 -35.77
N LYS A 77 10.48 9.73 -36.74
CA LYS A 77 9.16 9.26 -37.19
C LYS A 77 9.24 7.93 -37.94
N GLN A 78 10.25 7.76 -38.80
CA GLN A 78 10.54 6.51 -39.51
C GLN A 78 10.96 5.41 -38.53
N THR A 79 11.90 5.72 -37.64
CA THR A 79 12.40 4.80 -36.61
C THR A 79 11.31 4.33 -35.63
N TYR A 80 10.34 5.18 -35.27
CA TYR A 80 9.26 4.82 -34.36
C TYR A 80 8.22 3.90 -35.00
N GLU A 81 7.83 4.14 -36.26
CA GLU A 81 6.93 3.23 -36.97
C GLU A 81 7.60 1.88 -37.23
N ASP A 82 8.89 1.85 -37.57
CA ASP A 82 9.66 0.61 -37.71
C ASP A 82 9.77 -0.14 -36.38
N TRP A 83 10.02 0.57 -35.27
CA TRP A 83 10.02 -0.05 -33.94
C TRP A 83 8.65 -0.62 -33.58
N LYS A 84 7.57 0.13 -33.84
CA LYS A 84 6.19 -0.30 -33.57
C LYS A 84 5.84 -1.53 -34.42
N LYS A 85 6.27 -1.55 -35.68
CA LYS A 85 6.12 -2.70 -36.57
C LYS A 85 6.90 -3.92 -36.04
N ASN A 86 8.17 -3.74 -35.67
CA ASN A 86 9.01 -4.81 -35.11
C ASN A 86 8.43 -5.37 -33.79
N GLU A 87 7.92 -4.51 -32.91
CA GLU A 87 7.34 -4.95 -31.64
C GLU A 87 6.02 -5.71 -31.86
N ARG A 88 5.21 -5.25 -32.83
CA ARG A 88 4.01 -5.94 -33.28
C ARG A 88 4.34 -7.30 -33.90
N GLU A 89 5.38 -7.39 -34.72
CA GLU A 89 5.83 -8.66 -35.30
C GLU A 89 6.30 -9.64 -34.23
N LYS A 90 7.04 -9.18 -33.22
CA LYS A 90 7.42 -10.00 -32.06
C LYS A 90 6.21 -10.47 -31.26
N ALA A 91 5.24 -9.58 -31.02
CA ALA A 91 3.99 -9.92 -30.34
C ALA A 91 3.24 -11.03 -31.11
N ARG A 92 3.13 -10.88 -32.43
CA ARG A 92 2.52 -11.88 -33.32
C ARG A 92 3.29 -13.19 -33.35
N ALA A 93 4.61 -13.15 -33.38
CA ALA A 93 5.45 -14.36 -33.34
C ALA A 93 5.23 -15.14 -32.02
N ARG A 94 5.18 -14.44 -30.88
CA ARG A 94 4.82 -15.04 -29.59
C ARG A 94 3.39 -15.61 -29.60
N ALA A 95 2.43 -14.82 -30.09
CA ALA A 95 1.04 -15.26 -30.18
C ALA A 95 0.88 -16.50 -31.07
N ASN A 96 1.58 -16.55 -32.21
CA ASN A 96 1.65 -17.71 -33.10
C ASN A 96 2.23 -18.95 -32.41
N LYS A 97 3.29 -18.77 -31.61
CA LYS A 97 3.86 -19.86 -30.80
C LYS A 97 2.79 -20.43 -29.86
N TYR A 98 2.08 -19.58 -29.13
CA TYR A 98 1.03 -19.99 -28.20
C TYR A 98 -0.19 -20.59 -28.90
N ALA A 99 -0.58 -20.05 -30.04
CA ALA A 99 -1.73 -20.51 -30.83
C ALA A 99 -1.55 -21.94 -31.36
N LYS A 100 -0.30 -22.39 -31.56
CA LYS A 100 0.05 -23.74 -32.02
C LYS A 100 0.21 -24.76 -30.88
N MET A 101 0.32 -24.31 -29.63
CA MET A 101 0.40 -25.19 -28.47
C MET A 101 -0.96 -25.82 -28.18
N LYS A 102 -0.99 -26.91 -27.42
CA LYS A 102 -2.23 -27.35 -26.78
C LYS A 102 -2.64 -26.32 -25.72
N TYR A 103 -3.94 -26.11 -25.51
CA TYR A 103 -4.41 -25.13 -24.53
C TYR A 103 -3.86 -25.41 -23.12
N GLU A 104 -3.78 -26.69 -22.74
CA GLU A 104 -3.26 -27.13 -21.45
C GLU A 104 -1.78 -26.78 -21.25
N GLU A 105 -0.99 -26.81 -22.31
CA GLU A 105 0.41 -26.41 -22.30
C GLU A 105 0.55 -24.89 -22.28
N PHE A 106 -0.28 -24.18 -23.06
CA PHE A 106 -0.33 -22.72 -23.04
C PHE A 106 -0.60 -22.15 -21.65
N VAL A 107 -1.57 -22.72 -20.91
CA VAL A 107 -1.89 -22.26 -19.54
C VAL A 107 -0.75 -22.49 -18.55
N LYS A 108 0.13 -23.47 -18.82
CA LYS A 108 1.33 -23.76 -18.02
C LYS A 108 2.56 -22.96 -18.45
N SER A 109 2.48 -22.18 -19.53
CA SER A 109 3.62 -21.37 -19.99
C SER A 109 3.93 -20.23 -19.03
N ASP A 110 5.22 -19.87 -18.92
CA ASP A 110 5.68 -18.72 -18.10
C ASP A 110 4.91 -17.43 -18.41
N TYR A 111 4.55 -17.25 -19.69
CA TYR A 111 3.78 -16.11 -20.14
C TYR A 111 2.38 -16.09 -19.54
N TYR A 112 1.60 -17.17 -19.66
CA TYR A 112 0.26 -17.22 -19.09
C TYR A 112 0.29 -17.20 -17.55
N GLU A 113 1.22 -17.93 -16.93
CA GLU A 113 1.41 -17.92 -15.48
C GLU A 113 1.70 -16.52 -14.96
N SER A 114 2.60 -15.76 -15.60
CA SER A 114 2.92 -14.39 -15.19
C SER A 114 1.70 -13.46 -15.19
N ILE A 115 0.75 -13.67 -16.12
CA ILE A 115 -0.49 -12.89 -16.22
C ILE A 115 -1.51 -13.32 -15.15
N SER A 116 -1.49 -14.60 -14.77
CA SER A 116 -2.34 -15.17 -13.71
C SER A 116 -1.80 -14.94 -12.29
N SER A 117 -0.51 -14.65 -12.14
CA SER A 117 0.20 -14.58 -10.86
C SER A 117 -0.40 -13.56 -9.89
N LEU A 118 -0.88 -12.41 -10.35
CA LEU A 118 -1.54 -11.40 -9.52
C LEU A 118 -2.90 -11.85 -8.98
N SER A 119 -3.71 -12.54 -9.79
CA SER A 119 -4.93 -13.16 -9.26
C SER A 119 -4.62 -14.35 -8.35
N THR A 120 -3.46 -14.99 -8.54
CA THR A 120 -2.99 -16.04 -7.64
C THR A 120 -2.63 -15.44 -6.29
N ILE A 121 -1.90 -14.33 -6.25
CA ILE A 121 -1.61 -13.59 -5.01
C ILE A 121 -2.90 -13.09 -4.36
N ALA A 122 -3.79 -12.45 -5.13
CA ALA A 122 -5.07 -11.96 -4.62
C ALA A 122 -5.95 -13.08 -4.06
N SER A 123 -6.01 -14.24 -4.72
CA SER A 123 -6.76 -15.40 -4.22
C SER A 123 -6.13 -16.03 -2.97
N HIS A 124 -4.80 -16.08 -2.87
CA HIS A 124 -4.13 -16.51 -1.63
C HIS A 124 -4.36 -15.50 -0.50
N LEU A 125 -4.30 -14.20 -0.76
CA LEU A 125 -4.65 -13.16 0.22
C LEU A 125 -6.10 -13.27 0.67
N SER A 126 -7.04 -13.43 -0.25
CA SER A 126 -8.45 -13.65 0.09
C SER A 126 -8.67 -14.94 0.88
N PHE A 127 -7.92 -16.01 0.57
CA PHE A 127 -7.93 -17.26 1.32
C PHE A 127 -7.43 -17.06 2.75
N PHE A 128 -6.26 -16.44 2.94
CA PHE A 128 -5.71 -16.13 4.26
C PHE A 128 -6.59 -15.14 5.03
N PHE A 129 -7.19 -14.16 4.35
CA PHE A 129 -8.15 -13.23 4.94
C PHE A 129 -9.43 -13.94 5.39
N GLY A 130 -9.94 -14.90 4.60
CA GLY A 130 -11.08 -15.73 4.98
C GLY A 130 -10.79 -16.58 6.22
N ILE A 131 -9.62 -17.24 6.28
CA ILE A 131 -9.18 -17.98 7.47
C ILE A 131 -9.01 -17.05 8.67
N THR A 132 -8.42 -15.87 8.45
CA THR A 132 -8.24 -14.83 9.46
C THR A 132 -9.58 -14.40 10.03
N ILE A 133 -10.59 -14.15 9.20
CA ILE A 133 -11.95 -13.84 9.68
C ILE A 133 -12.51 -14.99 10.52
N ILE A 134 -12.40 -16.23 10.04
CA ILE A 134 -12.95 -17.39 10.76
C ILE A 134 -12.30 -17.56 12.15
N VAL A 135 -10.98 -17.41 12.24
CA VAL A 135 -10.21 -17.72 13.45
C VAL A 135 -9.98 -16.48 14.32
N ILE A 136 -9.51 -15.38 13.75
CA ILE A 136 -9.06 -14.20 14.48
C ILE A 136 -10.25 -13.32 14.89
N LEU A 137 -11.33 -13.24 14.11
CA LEU A 137 -12.45 -12.36 14.46
C LEU A 137 -13.15 -12.77 15.78
N PRO A 138 -13.44 -14.05 16.07
CA PRO A 138 -13.98 -14.45 17.38
C PRO A 138 -13.01 -14.17 18.53
N ILE A 139 -11.70 -14.39 18.33
CA ILE A 139 -10.68 -14.12 19.35
C ILE A 139 -10.61 -12.62 19.64
N PHE A 140 -10.54 -11.80 18.58
CA PHE A 140 -10.49 -10.35 18.67
C PHE A 140 -11.72 -9.80 19.40
N THR A 141 -12.92 -10.19 18.97
CA THR A 141 -14.16 -9.75 19.62
C THR A 141 -14.25 -10.22 21.08
N THR A 142 -13.71 -11.38 21.41
CA THR A 142 -13.62 -11.86 22.81
C THR A 142 -12.69 -11.01 23.68
N ILE A 143 -11.57 -10.53 23.14
CA ILE A 143 -10.63 -9.66 23.87
C ILE A 143 -11.30 -8.35 24.29
N PHE A 144 -12.12 -7.75 23.42
CA PHE A 144 -12.74 -6.44 23.68
C PHE A 144 -14.09 -6.52 24.41
N TYR A 145 -14.86 -7.60 24.21
CA TYR A 145 -16.23 -7.71 24.71
C TYR A 145 -16.47 -8.97 25.56
N GLY A 146 -15.41 -9.66 25.97
CA GLY A 146 -15.48 -10.87 26.79
C GLY A 146 -16.30 -11.99 26.14
N VAL A 147 -17.02 -12.76 26.95
CA VAL A 147 -17.83 -13.91 26.48
C VAL A 147 -18.94 -13.49 25.52
N ALA A 148 -19.54 -12.31 25.71
CA ALA A 148 -20.53 -11.76 24.79
C ALA A 148 -19.90 -11.47 23.40
N GLY A 149 -18.65 -11.01 23.40
CA GLY A 149 -17.84 -10.81 22.20
C GLY A 149 -17.67 -12.07 21.36
N PHE A 150 -17.41 -13.21 21.99
CA PHE A 150 -17.31 -14.49 21.29
C PHE A 150 -18.59 -14.80 20.48
N GLY A 151 -19.77 -14.59 21.08
CA GLY A 151 -21.06 -14.77 20.41
C GLY A 151 -21.25 -13.84 19.22
N ILE A 152 -20.87 -12.57 19.35
CA ILE A 152 -20.89 -11.59 18.24
C ILE A 152 -19.95 -12.03 17.11
N GLY A 153 -18.74 -12.48 17.44
CA GLY A 153 -17.78 -12.98 16.46
C GLY A 153 -18.30 -14.18 15.68
N LEU A 154 -18.97 -15.13 16.35
CA LEU A 154 -19.61 -16.27 15.69
C LEU A 154 -20.78 -15.85 14.78
N LEU A 155 -21.59 -14.89 15.22
CA LEU A 155 -22.71 -14.37 14.43
C LEU A 155 -22.21 -13.67 13.14
N ILE A 156 -21.16 -12.86 13.24
CA ILE A 156 -20.54 -12.23 12.06
C ILE A 156 -19.96 -13.30 11.12
N ASN A 157 -19.30 -14.32 11.67
CA ASN A 157 -18.82 -15.45 10.87
C ASN A 157 -19.95 -16.19 10.15
N PHE A 158 -21.09 -16.40 10.81
CA PHE A 158 -22.26 -17.01 10.20
C PHE A 158 -22.80 -16.18 9.02
N ILE A 159 -22.88 -14.85 9.18
CA ILE A 159 -23.29 -13.93 8.10
C ILE A 159 -22.29 -13.97 6.94
N LEU A 160 -20.99 -14.03 7.23
CA LEU A 160 -19.92 -14.09 6.23
C LEU A 160 -19.66 -15.49 5.67
N LEU A 161 -20.37 -16.52 6.16
CA LEU A 161 -20.15 -17.90 5.78
C LEU A 161 -20.27 -18.13 4.26
N PRO A 162 -21.28 -17.59 3.54
CA PRO A 162 -21.38 -17.77 2.09
C PRO A 162 -20.16 -17.18 1.35
N PHE A 163 -19.66 -16.04 1.81
CA PHE A 163 -18.50 -15.37 1.24
C PHE A 163 -17.20 -16.13 1.50
N THR A 164 -16.98 -16.58 2.75
CA THR A 164 -15.77 -17.33 3.13
C THR A 164 -15.73 -18.69 2.45
N VAL A 165 -16.86 -19.42 2.39
CA VAL A 165 -16.98 -20.69 1.66
C VAL A 165 -16.71 -20.53 0.17
N THR A 166 -17.29 -19.51 -0.47
CA THR A 166 -17.04 -19.22 -1.89
C THR A 166 -15.57 -18.90 -2.14
N THR A 167 -14.93 -18.17 -1.23
CA THR A 167 -13.51 -17.81 -1.31
C THR A 167 -12.60 -19.02 -1.15
N ILE A 168 -12.89 -19.90 -0.18
CA ILE A 168 -12.11 -21.13 0.08
C ILE A 168 -12.29 -22.14 -1.07
N ARG A 169 -13.52 -22.34 -1.55
CA ARG A 169 -13.81 -23.29 -2.64
C ARG A 169 -13.15 -22.87 -3.96
N ASN A 170 -13.08 -21.58 -4.23
CA ASN A 170 -12.43 -21.03 -5.42
C ASN A 170 -10.94 -20.72 -5.20
N ALA A 171 -10.39 -21.00 -4.02
CA ALA A 171 -8.98 -20.82 -3.78
C ALA A 171 -8.20 -21.83 -4.64
N PRO A 172 -7.20 -21.39 -5.42
CA PRO A 172 -6.31 -22.33 -6.08
C PRO A 172 -5.62 -23.20 -5.02
N THR A 173 -5.23 -24.42 -5.38
CA THR A 173 -4.41 -25.29 -4.52
C THR A 173 -3.30 -24.46 -3.87
N LEU A 174 -3.19 -24.49 -2.54
CA LEU A 174 -2.17 -23.75 -1.78
C LEU A 174 -0.78 -24.14 -2.27
N LYS A 175 -0.22 -23.34 -3.17
CA LYS A 175 1.16 -23.49 -3.62
C LYS A 175 2.02 -22.59 -2.75
N LEU A 176 2.27 -23.03 -1.51
CA LEU A 176 2.99 -22.23 -0.51
C LEU A 176 4.33 -21.72 -1.05
N VAL A 177 5.08 -22.58 -1.76
CA VAL A 177 6.35 -22.22 -2.40
C VAL A 177 6.18 -21.15 -3.49
N ALA A 178 5.12 -21.23 -4.30
CA ALA A 178 4.85 -20.22 -5.31
C ALA A 178 4.43 -18.88 -4.67
N PHE A 179 3.65 -18.93 -3.59
CA PHE A 179 3.28 -17.76 -2.81
C PHE A 179 4.50 -17.09 -2.16
N THR A 180 5.36 -17.86 -1.47
CA THR A 180 6.58 -17.31 -0.85
C THR A 180 7.50 -16.71 -1.90
N ASN A 181 7.65 -17.36 -3.05
CA ASN A 181 8.45 -16.81 -4.16
C ASN A 181 7.84 -15.52 -4.71
N ALA A 182 6.52 -15.43 -4.83
CA ALA A 182 5.82 -14.21 -5.26
C ALA A 182 5.99 -13.06 -4.24
N VAL A 183 5.81 -13.34 -2.95
CA VAL A 183 6.06 -12.36 -1.87
C VAL A 183 7.51 -11.89 -1.90
N LEU A 184 8.46 -12.82 -2.02
CA LEU A 184 9.88 -12.52 -2.04
C LEU A 184 10.29 -11.70 -3.28
N GLN A 185 9.62 -11.92 -4.42
CA GLN A 185 9.76 -11.04 -5.59
C GLN A 185 9.25 -9.62 -5.31
N ILE A 186 8.10 -9.47 -4.64
CA ILE A 186 7.56 -8.17 -4.25
C ILE A 186 8.50 -7.45 -3.28
N VAL A 187 8.99 -8.14 -2.24
CA VAL A 187 9.91 -7.57 -1.23
C VAL A 187 11.22 -7.08 -1.88
N LYS A 188 11.71 -7.80 -2.90
CA LYS A 188 12.88 -7.38 -3.68
C LYS A 188 12.62 -6.21 -4.61
N THR A 189 11.37 -5.79 -4.81
CA THR A 189 11.09 -4.62 -5.65
C THR A 189 11.52 -3.32 -4.98
N LYS A 190 12.06 -2.44 -5.80
CA LYS A 190 12.39 -1.06 -5.44
C LYS A 190 11.20 -0.28 -4.86
N GLY A 191 9.99 -0.57 -5.34
CA GLY A 191 8.76 0.09 -4.85
C GLY A 191 8.43 -0.32 -3.42
N PHE A 192 8.47 -1.62 -3.11
CA PHE A 192 8.24 -2.12 -1.76
C PHE A 192 9.22 -1.50 -0.76
N LEU A 193 10.52 -1.48 -1.08
CA LEU A 193 11.53 -0.86 -0.24
C LEU A 193 11.20 0.62 0.09
N ILE A 194 10.82 1.41 -0.93
CA ILE A 194 10.45 2.81 -0.72
C ILE A 194 9.22 2.92 0.19
N THR A 195 8.16 2.16 -0.09
CA THR A 195 6.93 2.21 0.68
C THR A 195 7.16 1.83 2.14
N THR A 196 7.86 0.72 2.41
CA THR A 196 8.15 0.25 3.77
C THR A 196 8.99 1.25 4.55
N LEU A 197 10.06 1.79 3.95
CA LEU A 197 10.89 2.80 4.62
C LEU A 197 10.11 4.10 4.89
N SER A 198 9.25 4.53 3.97
CA SER A 198 8.38 5.69 4.20
C SER A 198 7.41 5.47 5.36
N ILE A 199 6.82 4.27 5.48
CA ILE A 199 5.95 3.92 6.62
C ILE A 199 6.74 3.96 7.94
N ILE A 200 7.95 3.39 7.95
CA ILE A 200 8.83 3.42 9.13
C ILE A 200 9.16 4.88 9.53
N ASN A 201 9.46 5.74 8.56
CA ASN A 201 9.71 7.16 8.83
C ASN A 201 8.49 7.88 9.42
N ILE A 202 7.29 7.62 8.90
CA ILE A 202 6.05 8.19 9.45
C ILE A 202 5.83 7.68 10.88
N PHE A 203 6.03 6.38 11.12
CA PHE A 203 5.92 5.80 12.45
C PHE A 203 6.89 6.44 13.44
N ILE A 204 8.16 6.61 13.08
CA ILE A 204 9.16 7.26 13.93
C ILE A 204 8.75 8.71 14.24
N LEU A 205 8.35 9.47 13.21
CA LEU A 205 7.94 10.86 13.38
C LEU A 205 6.73 10.98 14.31
N LEU A 206 5.72 10.13 14.15
CA LEU A 206 4.53 10.16 15.00
C LEU A 206 4.83 9.67 16.42
N LYS A 207 5.57 8.56 16.56
CA LYS A 207 5.81 7.96 17.88
C LYS A 207 6.75 8.78 18.74
N PHE A 208 7.87 9.26 18.18
CA PHE A 208 8.91 9.97 18.92
C PHE A 208 8.81 11.48 18.74
N GLY A 209 8.43 11.95 17.55
CA GLY A 209 8.28 13.39 17.31
C GLY A 209 7.18 14.00 18.16
N LEU A 210 6.00 13.37 18.27
CA LEU A 210 4.92 13.89 19.11
C LEU A 210 5.21 13.88 20.62
N GLN A 211 6.23 13.12 21.05
CA GLN A 211 6.72 13.13 22.44
C GLN A 211 7.70 14.27 22.71
N THR A 212 8.20 14.97 21.68
CA THR A 212 9.00 16.18 21.85
C THR A 212 8.08 17.38 22.09
N LEU A 213 8.56 18.40 22.79
CA LEU A 213 7.92 19.72 22.83
C LEU A 213 8.20 20.51 21.54
N VAL A 214 7.92 19.90 20.39
CA VAL A 214 7.92 20.53 19.07
C VAL A 214 6.52 20.40 18.49
N SER A 215 5.96 21.49 17.99
CA SER A 215 4.60 21.46 17.47
C SER A 215 4.49 20.48 16.29
N PRO A 216 3.39 19.71 16.16
CA PRO A 216 3.22 18.76 15.07
C PRO A 216 3.33 19.41 13.69
N LEU A 217 2.86 20.65 13.57
CA LEU A 217 2.96 21.40 12.34
C LEU A 217 4.42 21.69 11.96
N MET A 218 5.29 22.02 12.91
CA MET A 218 6.72 22.19 12.66
C MET A 218 7.40 20.88 12.25
N LEU A 219 7.07 19.78 12.92
CA LEU A 219 7.59 18.45 12.60
C LEU A 219 7.23 18.01 11.17
N ILE A 220 5.96 18.19 10.80
CA ILE A 220 5.43 17.84 9.47
C ILE A 220 6.00 18.78 8.41
N SER A 221 5.96 20.10 8.64
CA SER A 221 6.40 21.08 7.66
C SER A 221 7.90 21.01 7.38
N THR A 222 8.73 20.76 8.39
CA THR A 222 10.18 20.60 8.24
C THR A 222 10.51 19.37 7.40
N ASN A 223 9.87 18.24 7.70
CA ASN A 223 10.01 17.02 6.89
C ASN A 223 9.53 17.26 5.45
N PHE A 224 8.33 17.84 5.28
CA PHE A 224 7.76 18.10 3.97
C PHE A 224 8.65 19.02 3.13
N MET A 225 9.13 20.13 3.71
CA MET A 225 10.00 21.08 3.01
C MET A 225 11.31 20.42 2.59
N ALA A 226 11.92 19.62 3.46
CA ALA A 226 13.15 18.89 3.14
C ALA A 226 12.93 17.86 2.02
N ILE A 227 11.81 17.13 2.04
CA ILE A 227 11.42 16.20 0.97
C ILE A 227 11.29 16.95 -0.36
N VAL A 228 10.58 18.08 -0.36
CA VAL A 228 10.37 18.92 -1.55
C VAL A 228 11.69 19.46 -2.09
N LEU A 229 12.56 20.00 -1.24
CA LEU A 229 13.87 20.50 -1.63
C LEU A 229 14.72 19.40 -2.28
N VAL A 230 14.84 18.24 -1.63
CA VAL A 230 15.60 17.11 -2.19
C VAL A 230 14.97 16.59 -3.47
N TYR A 231 13.64 16.58 -3.56
CA TYR A 231 12.95 16.20 -4.80
C TYR A 231 13.28 17.17 -5.94
N LEU A 232 13.21 18.49 -5.72
CA LEU A 232 13.54 19.49 -6.73
C LEU A 232 15.00 19.37 -7.21
N VAL A 233 15.94 19.19 -6.28
CA VAL A 233 17.37 19.03 -6.60
C VAL A 233 17.65 17.73 -7.37
N THR A 234 16.94 16.65 -7.04
CA THR A 234 17.19 15.33 -7.65
C THR A 234 16.39 15.08 -8.92
N LYS A 235 15.27 15.78 -9.15
CA LYS A 235 14.37 15.60 -10.30
C LYS A 235 15.09 15.74 -11.66
N SER A 236 16.13 16.57 -11.73
CA SER A 236 16.98 16.77 -12.92
C SER A 236 17.90 15.57 -13.23
N LYS A 237 18.19 14.69 -12.25
CA LYS A 237 19.15 13.57 -12.36
C LYS A 237 18.57 12.28 -12.97
N GLY A 238 17.35 12.32 -13.51
CA GLY A 238 16.79 11.33 -14.45
C GLY A 238 16.36 9.95 -13.91
N ASN A 239 16.93 9.46 -12.81
CA ASN A 239 16.55 8.17 -12.23
C ASN A 239 15.42 8.32 -11.20
N LYS A 240 14.18 8.02 -11.62
CA LYS A 240 12.97 8.10 -10.77
C LYS A 240 13.11 7.36 -9.45
N PHE A 241 13.72 6.16 -9.45
CA PHE A 241 13.92 5.42 -8.20
C PHE A 241 14.80 6.19 -7.22
N LYS A 242 15.96 6.69 -7.68
CA LYS A 242 16.86 7.48 -6.83
C LYS A 242 16.17 8.73 -6.30
N ILE A 243 15.41 9.43 -7.14
CA ILE A 243 14.64 10.61 -6.75
C ILE A 243 13.71 10.27 -5.58
N TYR A 244 12.83 9.28 -5.74
CA TYR A 244 11.88 8.91 -4.69
C TYR A 244 12.58 8.36 -3.44
N PHE A 245 13.62 7.53 -3.62
CA PHE A 245 14.35 6.94 -2.50
C PHE A 245 15.07 8.02 -1.65
N TYR A 246 15.77 8.96 -2.27
CA TYR A 246 16.40 10.04 -1.52
C TYR A 246 15.37 10.96 -0.88
N SER A 247 14.37 11.41 -1.65
CA SER A 247 13.36 12.34 -1.15
C SER A 247 12.52 11.77 -0.02
N PHE A 248 11.95 10.57 -0.17
CA PHE A 248 10.93 10.05 0.77
C PHE A 248 11.49 9.06 1.79
N CYS A 249 12.68 8.48 1.57
CA CYS A 249 13.26 7.52 2.50
C CYS A 249 14.45 8.13 3.25
N ILE A 250 15.48 8.58 2.53
CA ILE A 250 16.72 9.04 3.16
C ILE A 250 16.52 10.39 3.87
N THR A 251 15.89 11.37 3.23
CA THR A 251 15.71 12.70 3.84
C THR A 251 14.91 12.65 5.15
N PRO A 252 13.73 12.00 5.22
CA PRO A 252 12.98 11.93 6.47
C PRO A 252 13.71 11.07 7.50
N LEU A 253 14.43 10.03 7.08
CA LEU A 253 15.22 9.20 7.99
C LEU A 253 16.33 10.02 8.68
N ILE A 254 17.03 10.89 7.94
CA ILE A 254 18.04 11.77 8.51
C ILE A 254 17.41 12.70 9.55
N ILE A 255 16.31 13.37 9.20
CA ILE A 255 15.60 14.29 10.12
C ILE A 255 15.11 13.55 11.36
N ASN A 256 14.45 12.41 11.16
CA ASN A 256 13.94 11.57 12.24
C ASN A 256 15.06 10.98 13.11
N SER A 257 16.26 10.76 12.55
CA SER A 257 17.41 10.31 13.34
C SER A 257 17.82 11.36 14.36
N PHE A 258 17.71 12.67 14.07
CA PHE A 258 17.94 13.71 15.07
C PHE A 258 16.92 13.65 16.20
N ILE A 259 15.65 13.42 15.89
CA ILE A 259 14.58 13.25 16.89
C ILE A 259 14.88 12.02 17.77
N LEU A 260 15.23 10.89 17.16
CA LEU A 260 15.57 9.65 17.87
C LEU A 260 16.79 9.83 18.77
N ILE A 261 17.86 10.45 18.25
CA ILE A 261 19.08 10.74 19.00
C ILE A 261 18.72 11.63 20.19
N ASN A 262 17.96 12.70 19.98
CA ASN A 262 17.54 13.58 21.06
C ASN A 262 16.73 12.83 22.13
N PHE A 263 15.83 11.94 21.72
CA PHE A 263 14.98 11.17 22.64
C PHE A 263 15.78 10.15 23.46
N PHE A 264 16.58 9.31 22.81
CA PHE A 264 17.33 8.24 23.47
C PHE A 264 18.50 8.75 24.31
N PHE A 265 19.13 9.85 23.90
CA PHE A 265 20.17 10.53 24.66
C PHE A 265 19.58 11.74 25.39
N SER A 266 18.55 11.50 26.18
CA SER A 266 17.94 12.51 27.06
C SER A 266 18.32 12.29 28.53
N TYR A 267 18.51 13.38 29.26
CA TYR A 267 19.05 13.39 30.62
C TYR A 267 18.27 14.36 31.52
N ASN A 268 18.62 14.41 32.82
CA ASN A 268 18.02 15.29 33.83
C ASN A 268 16.48 15.24 33.87
N PRO A 269 15.89 14.13 34.37
CA PRO A 269 14.44 14.02 34.47
C PRO A 269 13.86 15.10 35.40
N THR A 270 12.87 15.81 34.89
CA THR A 270 12.09 16.84 35.60
C THR A 270 10.63 16.41 35.63
N LYS A 271 10.00 16.49 36.81
CA LYS A 271 8.59 16.18 36.97
C LYS A 271 7.78 17.47 37.02
N GLU A 272 6.71 17.53 36.25
CA GLU A 272 5.77 18.63 36.26
C GLU A 272 4.36 18.11 36.42
N THR A 273 3.59 18.70 37.32
CA THR A 273 2.22 18.27 37.60
C THR A 273 1.26 19.39 37.27
N TYR A 274 0.17 19.05 36.59
CA TYR A 274 -0.85 19.98 36.16
C TYR A 274 -2.22 19.43 36.49
N ALA A 275 -3.12 20.28 37.00
CA ALA A 275 -4.54 19.97 36.97
C ALA A 275 -5.02 19.92 35.51
N PHE A 276 -5.92 18.98 35.20
CA PHE A 276 -6.48 18.86 33.85
C PHE A 276 -8.00 18.77 33.85
N GLN A 277 -8.59 19.15 32.72
CA GLN A 277 -10.02 19.02 32.44
C GLN A 277 -10.20 18.27 31.12
N ASN A 278 -11.18 17.36 31.07
CA ASN A 278 -11.51 16.60 29.87
C ASN A 278 -12.35 17.45 28.90
N ASP A 279 -12.11 17.31 27.59
CA ASP A 279 -13.04 17.85 26.59
C ASP A 279 -14.34 17.02 26.59
N LEU A 280 -15.34 17.48 27.32
CA LEU A 280 -16.66 16.84 27.41
C LEU A 280 -17.51 17.25 26.21
N GLN A 281 -17.42 16.53 25.10
CA GLN A 281 -18.35 16.72 24.00
C GLN A 281 -19.61 15.88 24.23
N ALA A 282 -20.72 16.57 24.54
CA ALA A 282 -22.03 15.94 24.67
C ALA A 282 -22.56 15.51 23.28
N ASN A 283 -22.69 14.21 23.06
CA ASN A 283 -23.39 13.66 21.90
C ASN A 283 -24.74 13.08 22.32
N SER A 284 -25.70 12.97 21.38
CA SER A 284 -27.08 12.49 21.59
C SER A 284 -27.21 11.05 22.12
N ARG A 285 -26.10 10.38 22.45
CA ARG A 285 -26.02 9.01 23.01
C ARG A 285 -25.34 8.95 24.39
N GLY A 286 -25.06 10.09 25.03
CA GLY A 286 -24.37 10.21 26.31
C GLY A 286 -23.05 10.98 26.20
N ASN A 287 -22.55 11.50 27.32
CA ASN A 287 -21.24 12.16 27.40
C ASN A 287 -20.15 11.14 27.07
N GLN A 288 -19.42 11.36 25.97
CA GLN A 288 -18.16 10.67 25.74
C GLN A 288 -17.05 11.61 26.18
N GLU A 289 -16.26 11.15 27.14
CA GLU A 289 -15.09 11.87 27.58
C GLU A 289 -13.98 11.71 26.54
N SER A 290 -13.34 12.83 26.19
CA SER A 290 -12.29 12.89 25.18
C SER A 290 -10.96 12.34 25.70
N THR A 291 -10.17 11.75 24.79
CA THR A 291 -8.75 11.40 24.99
C THR A 291 -7.83 12.62 25.11
N TYR A 292 -8.37 13.82 24.88
CA TYR A 292 -7.65 15.08 24.90
C TYR A 292 -7.95 15.85 26.17
N ILE A 293 -6.90 16.35 26.83
CA ILE A 293 -7.00 17.09 28.09
C ILE A 293 -6.57 18.56 27.93
N PHE A 294 -7.23 19.44 28.68
CA PHE A 294 -6.83 20.84 28.87
C PHE A 294 -6.08 20.98 30.18
N LEU A 295 -4.84 21.44 30.13
CA LEU A 295 -4.01 21.64 31.32
C LEU A 295 -4.20 23.04 31.89
N GLU A 296 -4.07 23.16 33.20
CA GLU A 296 -4.09 24.47 33.87
C GLU A 296 -3.11 25.47 33.23
N ASN A 297 -3.51 26.74 33.23
CA ASN A 297 -2.74 27.84 32.63
C ASN A 297 -2.41 27.63 31.14
N ASN A 298 -3.23 26.86 30.40
CA ASN A 298 -3.04 26.58 28.98
C ASN A 298 -1.67 25.95 28.67
N LYS A 299 -1.13 25.19 29.63
CA LYS A 299 0.17 24.54 29.48
C LYS A 299 0.09 23.53 28.33
N TYR A 300 1.10 23.60 27.47
CA TYR A 300 1.26 22.73 26.32
C TYR A 300 0.16 22.77 25.25
N ASP A 301 -0.58 23.87 25.13
CA ASP A 301 -1.61 24.02 24.12
C ASP A 301 -1.09 23.85 22.67
N GLU A 302 0.13 24.27 22.39
CA GLU A 302 0.75 24.11 21.07
C GLU A 302 1.25 22.68 20.78
N TYR A 303 1.19 21.78 21.77
CA TYR A 303 1.75 20.43 21.73
C TYR A 303 0.66 19.37 22.01
N PRO A 304 -0.25 19.12 21.07
CA PRO A 304 -1.31 18.11 21.26
C PRO A 304 -0.76 16.70 21.50
N GLY A 305 0.48 16.40 21.10
CA GLY A 305 1.14 15.11 21.32
C GLY A 305 1.32 14.74 22.80
N VAL A 306 1.40 15.73 23.69
CA VAL A 306 1.49 15.50 25.15
C VAL A 306 0.12 15.58 25.85
N ARG A 307 -0.95 15.88 25.11
CA ARG A 307 -2.31 16.05 25.65
C ARG A 307 -3.31 14.99 25.16
N ILE A 308 -2.92 14.17 24.19
CA ILE A 308 -3.75 13.10 23.63
C ILE A 308 -3.26 11.75 24.17
N PHE A 309 -4.15 11.01 24.82
CA PHE A 309 -3.87 9.72 25.44
C PHE A 309 -4.86 8.66 24.96
N LEU A 310 -4.36 7.49 24.57
CA LEU A 310 -5.24 6.44 24.06
C LEU A 310 -5.93 5.62 25.17
N ASP A 311 -5.46 5.72 26.41
CA ASP A 311 -5.98 4.97 27.56
C ASP A 311 -6.87 5.86 28.43
N TYR A 312 -8.18 5.78 28.19
CA TYR A 312 -9.18 6.59 28.86
C TYR A 312 -9.45 6.16 30.32
N GLU A 313 -9.31 4.87 30.64
CA GLU A 313 -9.66 4.36 31.97
C GLU A 313 -8.65 4.82 33.04
N GLU A 314 -7.38 5.02 32.68
CA GLU A 314 -6.37 5.58 33.61
C GLU A 314 -6.70 7.02 34.06
N MET A 315 -7.51 7.75 33.29
CA MET A 315 -7.85 9.16 33.54
C MET A 315 -9.13 9.38 34.35
N ARG A 316 -10.09 8.44 34.29
CA ARG A 316 -11.51 8.66 34.59
C ARG A 316 -11.82 9.28 35.96
N ASP A 317 -11.00 8.98 36.96
CA ASP A 317 -11.19 9.44 38.36
C ASP A 317 -10.03 10.31 38.85
N LYS A 318 -9.24 10.87 37.92
CA LYS A 318 -8.01 11.60 38.20
C LYS A 318 -8.19 13.07 37.84
N LYS A 319 -7.50 13.96 38.57
CA LYS A 319 -7.59 15.42 38.37
C LYS A 319 -6.27 16.04 37.99
N HIS A 320 -5.17 15.34 38.25
CA HIS A 320 -3.83 15.81 37.98
C HIS A 320 -3.12 14.83 37.06
N ILE A 321 -2.26 15.36 36.21
CA ILE A 321 -1.31 14.57 35.44
C ILE A 321 0.10 15.03 35.78
N THR A 322 0.96 14.06 36.07
CA THR A 322 2.39 14.30 36.29
C THR A 322 3.15 13.80 35.08
N TYR A 323 3.82 14.70 34.39
CA TYR A 323 4.72 14.38 33.29
C TYR A 323 6.16 14.25 33.78
N THR A 324 6.88 13.26 33.26
CA THR A 324 8.34 13.18 33.37
C THR A 324 8.97 13.62 32.06
N PHE A 325 9.55 14.82 32.07
CA PHE A 325 10.30 15.37 30.95
C PHE A 325 11.81 15.15 31.12
N LYS A 326 12.51 14.93 30.01
CA LYS A 326 13.98 14.91 29.96
C LYS A 326 14.48 15.91 28.93
N GLU A 327 15.66 16.47 29.17
CA GLU A 327 16.34 17.33 28.21
C GLU A 327 17.17 16.47 27.25
N GLY A 328 16.89 16.56 25.96
CA GLY A 328 17.70 15.87 24.95
C GLY A 328 19.01 16.59 24.67
N ILE A 329 20.03 15.86 24.19
CA ILE A 329 21.32 16.46 23.82
C ILE A 329 21.26 17.51 22.71
N LEU A 330 20.17 17.57 21.95
CA LEU A 330 19.96 18.61 20.94
C LEU A 330 19.12 19.80 21.48
N GLY A 331 18.87 19.82 22.79
CA GLY A 331 18.10 20.88 23.46
C GLY A 331 16.59 20.78 23.27
N LEU A 332 16.08 19.68 22.71
CA LEU A 332 14.64 19.45 22.63
C LEU A 332 14.20 18.64 23.87
N ARG A 333 13.27 19.22 24.61
CA ARG A 333 12.65 18.56 25.76
C ARG A 333 11.67 17.48 25.30
N VAL A 334 11.69 16.32 25.95
CA VAL A 334 10.90 15.14 25.59
C VAL A 334 10.10 14.61 26.76
N MET A 335 8.81 14.32 26.53
CA MET A 335 7.96 13.60 27.47
C MET A 335 8.28 12.11 27.40
N THR A 336 8.78 11.55 28.50
CA THR A 336 9.17 10.13 28.55
C THR A 336 8.13 9.27 29.25
N GLU A 337 7.51 9.79 30.29
CA GLU A 337 6.50 9.10 31.10
C GLU A 337 5.43 10.11 31.50
N TYR A 338 4.24 9.61 31.81
CA TYR A 338 3.16 10.35 32.42
C TYR A 338 2.42 9.44 33.41
N GLU A 339 1.82 10.05 34.44
CA GLU A 339 1.04 9.34 35.45
C GLU A 339 -0.17 10.20 35.85
N PHE A 340 -1.35 9.58 35.88
CA PHE A 340 -2.58 10.24 36.31
C PHE A 340 -2.80 10.08 37.81
N ASN A 341 -2.92 11.21 38.49
CA ASN A 341 -2.96 11.33 39.94
C ASN A 341 -4.33 11.85 40.44
N PRO A 342 -4.77 11.43 41.64
CA PRO A 342 -6.05 11.84 42.22
C PRO A 342 -6.28 13.37 42.26
#